data_AF-A0A424RBC3-F1
#
_entry.id   AF-A0A424RBC3-F1
#
_cell.length_a   1.000
_cell.length_b   1.000
_cell.length_c   1.000
_cell.angle_alpha   90.00
_cell.angle_beta   90.00
_cell.angle_gamma   90.00
#
_symmetry.space_group_name_H-M   'P 1'
#
loop_
_entity.id
_entity.type
_entity.pdbx_description
1 polymer ?
#
loop_
_entity_poly.entity_id
_entity_poly.type
_entity_poly.pdbx_seq_one_letter_code
_entity_poly.pdbx_strand_id
1 'polypeptide(L)' 'SGTRKEELLVDKGTLAKMWVLRRILMQMGPVDAMEFLVDKLKHSKTNDDFFDQMNS' A
#
# COMPACT_ATOMS: atom_id res chain seq x y z
N SER A 1 -5.01 9.53 1.36
CA SER A 1 -5.50 10.06 0.07
C SER A 1 -6.31 8.98 -0.64
N GLY A 2 -7.30 9.34 -1.47
CA GLY A 2 -8.12 8.38 -2.21
C GLY A 2 -8.72 8.98 -3.48
N THR A 3 -8.88 8.14 -4.52
CA THR A 3 -9.45 8.53 -5.83
C THR A 3 -10.86 7.95 -5.94
N ARG A 4 -11.82 8.73 -6.45
CA ARG A 4 -13.20 8.25 -6.66
C ARG A 4 -13.23 7.19 -7.76
N LYS A 5 -14.03 6.14 -7.54
CA LYS A 5 -14.19 4.98 -8.45
C LYS A 5 -12.87 4.27 -8.78
N GLU A 6 -11.99 4.14 -7.78
CA GLU A 6 -10.69 3.48 -7.97
C GLU A 6 -10.82 2.00 -8.40
N GLU A 7 -11.95 1.35 -8.14
CA GLU A 7 -12.29 0.02 -8.64
C GLU A 7 -12.38 -0.11 -10.17
N LEU A 8 -12.48 1.02 -10.89
CA LEU A 8 -12.44 1.04 -12.35
C LEU A 8 -11.01 1.22 -12.90
N LEU A 9 -10.05 1.57 -12.05
CA LEU A 9 -8.68 1.92 -12.43
C LEU A 9 -7.67 0.83 -12.08
N VAL A 10 -8.00 0.00 -11.07
CA VAL A 10 -7.15 -1.10 -10.61
C VAL A 10 -7.95 -2.40 -10.56
N ASP A 11 -7.28 -3.52 -10.73
CA ASP A 11 -7.90 -4.83 -10.58
C ASP A 11 -8.31 -5.09 -9.12
N LYS A 12 -9.21 -6.07 -8.93
CA LYS A 12 -9.75 -6.40 -7.60
C LYS A 12 -8.68 -6.86 -6.61
N GLY A 13 -7.63 -7.54 -7.08
CA GLY A 13 -6.53 -8.02 -6.23
C GLY A 13 -5.72 -6.84 -5.70
N THR A 14 -5.27 -5.97 -6.60
CA THR A 14 -4.56 -4.73 -6.22
C THR A 14 -5.40 -3.84 -5.32
N LEU A 15 -6.71 -3.70 -5.61
CA LEU A 15 -7.62 -2.92 -4.78
C LEU A 15 -7.69 -3.45 -3.35
N ALA A 16 -7.77 -4.78 -3.16
CA ALA A 16 -7.75 -5.40 -1.84
C ALA A 16 -6.43 -5.14 -1.10
N LYS A 17 -5.28 -5.30 -1.79
CA LYS A 17 -3.95 -5.03 -1.21
C LYS A 17 -3.79 -3.56 -0.80
N MET A 18 -4.24 -2.62 -1.65
CA MET A 18 -4.26 -1.19 -1.33
C MET A 18 -5.13 -0.88 -0.10
N TRP A 19 -6.26 -1.57 0.05
CA TRP A 19 -7.14 -1.39 1.21
C TRP A 19 -6.49 -1.86 2.52
N VAL A 20 -5.80 -3.01 2.48
CA VAL A 20 -5.01 -3.51 3.63
C VAL A 20 -3.89 -2.53 3.98
N LEU A 21 -3.13 -2.06 2.99
CA LEU A 21 -2.08 -1.06 3.20
C LEU A 21 -2.63 0.21 3.86
N ARG A 22 -3.75 0.73 3.37
CA ARG A 22 -4.40 1.91 3.97
C ARG A 22 -4.76 1.70 5.44
N ARG A 23 -5.28 0.52 5.80
CA ARG A 23 -5.60 0.22 7.21
C ARG A 23 -4.37 0.19 8.10
N ILE A 24 -3.26 -0.37 7.63
CA ILE A 24 -2.00 -0.38 8.39
C ILE A 24 -1.51 1.05 8.61
N LEU A 25 -1.44 1.85 7.54
CA LEU A 25 -0.96 3.24 7.62
C LEU A 25 -1.87 4.13 8.49
N MET A 26 -3.18 3.88 8.53
CA MET A 26 -4.12 4.63 9.36
C MET A 26 -3.97 4.37 10.86
N GLN A 27 -3.32 3.27 11.27
CA GLN A 27 -3.01 3.01 12.69
C GLN A 27 -1.75 3.76 13.16
N MET A 28 -0.99 4.34 12.23
CA MET A 28 0.29 5.01 12.50
C MET A 28 0.13 6.54 12.40
N GLY A 29 1.06 7.28 13.03
CA GLY A 29 1.17 8.73 12.81
C GLY A 29 1.59 9.03 11.36
N PRO A 30 1.27 10.22 10.79
CA PRO A 30 1.60 10.55 9.41
C PRO A 30 3.10 10.46 9.08
N VAL A 31 3.96 10.80 10.04
CA VAL A 31 5.43 10.73 9.89
C VAL A 31 5.88 9.28 9.86
N ASP A 32 5.51 8.50 10.88
CA ASP A 32 5.87 7.07 10.98
C ASP A 32 5.34 6.27 9.79
N ALA A 33 4.13 6.58 9.32
CA ALA A 33 3.53 5.95 8.15
C ALA A 33 4.36 6.20 6.88
N MET A 34 4.85 7.43 6.70
CA MET A 34 5.70 7.78 5.55
C MET A 34 7.08 7.14 5.65
N GLU A 35 7.69 7.11 6.83
CA GLU A 35 8.98 6.43 7.05
C GLU A 35 8.87 4.93 6.80
N PHE A 36 7.83 4.29 7.35
CA PHE A 36 7.52 2.88 7.10
C PHE A 36 7.36 2.59 5.60
N LEU A 37 6.59 3.42 4.90
CA LEU A 37 6.35 3.23 3.47
C LEU A 37 7.66 3.36 2.67
N VAL A 38 8.45 4.39 2.94
CA VAL A 38 9.73 4.63 2.26
C VAL A 38 10.72 3.50 2.55
N ASP A 39 10.78 3.02 3.79
CA ASP A 39 11.64 1.90 4.17
C ASP A 39 11.27 0.63 3.38
N LYS A 40 9.99 0.25 3.34
CA LYS A 40 9.55 -0.93 2.60
C LYS A 40 9.73 -0.79 1.09
N LEU A 41 9.43 0.38 0.52
CA LEU A 41 9.60 0.61 -0.91
C LEU A 41 11.07 0.54 -1.35
N LYS A 42 12.03 0.89 -0.49
CA LYS A 42 13.47 0.74 -0.80
C LYS A 42 13.92 -0.71 -0.96
N HIS A 43 13.22 -1.65 -0.30
CA HIS A 43 13.55 -3.07 -0.36
C HIS A 43 12.84 -3.80 -1.51
N SER A 44 11.89 -3.14 -2.18
CA SER A 44 11.16 -3.67 -3.33
C SER A 44 11.58 -2.99 -4.61
N LYS A 45 11.79 -3.75 -5.69
CA LYS A 45 12.13 -3.14 -7.00
C LYS A 45 10.90 -2.62 -7.74
N THR A 46 9.74 -3.22 -7.50
CA THR A 46 8.45 -2.86 -8.12
C THR A 46 7.34 -2.85 -7.08
N ASN A 47 6.23 -2.18 -7.40
CA ASN A 47 5.06 -2.17 -6.52
C ASN A 47 4.45 -3.58 -6.36
N ASP A 48 4.56 -4.43 -7.38
CA ASP A 48 4.09 -5.81 -7.31
C ASP A 48 4.87 -6.62 -6.27
N ASP A 49 6.21 -6.49 -6.28
CA ASP A 49 7.11 -7.11 -5.29
C ASP A 49 6.82 -6.61 -3.86
N PHE A 50 6.64 -5.30 -3.70
CA PHE A 50 6.20 -4.71 -2.42
C PHE A 50 4.87 -5.34 -1.92
N PHE A 51 3.90 -5.45 -2.82
CA PHE A 51 2.58 -5.98 -2.51
C PHE A 51 2.59 -7.49 -2.24
N ASP A 52 3.54 -8.23 -2.78
CA ASP A 52 3.72 -9.65 -2.49
C ASP A 52 4.40 -9.87 -1.14
N GLN A 53 5.38 -9.03 -0.79
CA GLN A 53 6.01 -9.03 0.54
C GLN A 53 5.03 -8.69 1.68
N MET A 54 3.95 -7.94 1.39
CA MET A 54 2.89 -7.67 2.37
C MET A 54 1.98 -8.87 2.68
N ASN A 55 1.97 -9.89 1.82
CA ASN A 55 1.12 -11.08 1.99
C ASN A 55 1.87 -12.28 2.63
N SER A 56 3.11 -12.08 3.10
CA SER A 56 3.89 -13.06 3.85
C SER A 56 3.98 -12.72 5.34
#